data_AF-A0A1X7H6A9-F1
#
_entry.id   AF-A0A1X7H6A9-F1
#
_cell.length_a   1.000
_cell.length_b   1.000
_cell.length_c   1.000
_cell.angle_alpha   90.00
_cell.angle_beta   90.00
_cell.angle_gamma   90.00
#
_symmetry.space_group_name_H-M   'P 1'
#
loop_
_entity.id
_entity.type
_entity.pdbx_description
1 polymer ?
#
loop_
_entity_poly.entity_id
_entity_poly.type
_entity_poly.pdbx_seq_one_letter_code
_entity_poly.pdbx_strand_id
1 'polypeptide(L)'
;MRGLPAPLSRKNGWQISGYIGDDTAWGRQHLLDRAVWDADALRDFTCRYVIARLEDGGAGAGPGGAGVLVVDETGFAERGSASAGVARQYSGALGGVFPCQVGVMAAWATGVGQALIDREL
;
A
#
# COMPACT_ATOMS: atom_id res chain seq x y z
N MET A 1 12.04 4.10 12.95
CA MET A 1 11.54 2.99 12.10
C MET A 1 12.70 2.50 11.23
N ARG A 2 12.99 1.19 11.22
CA ARG A 2 14.08 0.57 10.43
C ARG A 2 13.43 -0.37 9.41
N GLY A 3 13.66 -0.20 8.10
CA GLY A 3 12.98 -1.00 7.07
C GLY A 3 12.59 -0.20 5.82
N LEU A 4 11.43 -0.49 5.23
CA LEU A 4 10.90 0.21 4.05
C LEU A 4 10.86 1.75 4.16
N PRO A 5 10.58 2.35 5.35
CA PRO A 5 10.64 3.80 5.53
C PRO A 5 12.05 4.38 5.61
N ALA A 6 13.11 3.56 5.51
CA ALA A 6 14.49 4.03 5.56
C ALA A 6 14.80 5.04 4.44
N PRO A 7 15.72 6.01 4.69
CA PRO A 7 16.14 7.01 3.72
C PRO A 7 17.11 6.43 2.68
N LEU A 8 16.71 5.33 2.03
CA LEU A 8 17.47 4.67 0.98
C LEU A 8 16.93 5.10 -0.39
N SER A 9 17.83 5.46 -1.29
CA SER A 9 17.49 5.86 -2.68
C SER A 9 16.85 4.73 -3.49
N ARG A 10 17.26 3.48 -3.23
CA ARG A 10 16.66 2.29 -3.82
C ARG A 10 16.26 1.33 -2.71
N LYS A 11 15.00 0.90 -2.76
CA LYS A 11 14.35 0.07 -1.76
C LYS A 11 14.18 -1.33 -2.31
N ASN A 12 15.18 -2.18 -2.10
CA ASN A 12 15.10 -3.61 -2.36
C ASN A 12 15.55 -4.40 -1.13
N GLY A 13 15.30 -5.71 -1.13
CA GLY A 13 15.60 -6.60 0.00
C GLY A 13 17.05 -6.52 0.47
N TRP A 14 18.01 -6.39 -0.46
CA TRP A 14 19.45 -6.27 -0.14
C TRP A 14 19.82 -4.94 0.49
N GLN A 15 19.37 -3.82 -0.08
CA GLN A 15 19.74 -2.49 0.43
C GLN A 15 19.12 -2.21 1.78
N ILE A 16 17.87 -2.64 1.99
CA ILE A 16 17.25 -2.55 3.29
C ILE A 16 18.02 -3.45 4.29
N SER A 17 18.69 -4.55 3.84
CA SER A 17 19.35 -5.54 4.71
C SER A 17 20.59 -4.96 5.30
N GLY A 18 21.45 -4.47 4.41
CA GLY A 18 22.62 -3.71 4.83
C GLY A 18 22.25 -2.54 5.74
N TYR A 19 21.15 -1.83 5.46
CA TYR A 19 20.75 -0.68 6.28
C TYR A 19 20.34 -1.02 7.71
N ILE A 20 19.66 -2.16 7.95
CA ILE A 20 19.25 -2.52 9.32
C ILE A 20 20.24 -3.45 10.03
N GLY A 21 21.31 -3.86 9.35
CA GLY A 21 22.37 -4.71 9.89
C GLY A 21 22.13 -6.21 9.73
N ASP A 22 21.27 -6.62 8.79
CA ASP A 22 21.08 -8.05 8.49
C ASP A 22 22.22 -8.55 7.58
N ASP A 23 22.75 -9.74 7.88
CA ASP A 23 23.81 -10.37 7.09
C ASP A 23 23.36 -10.74 5.66
N THR A 24 22.06 -10.94 5.45
CA THR A 24 21.50 -11.37 4.16
C THR A 24 20.13 -10.75 3.86
N ALA A 25 19.72 -10.82 2.59
CA ALA A 25 18.37 -10.44 2.16
C ALA A 25 17.29 -11.51 2.43
N TRP A 26 17.69 -12.70 2.90
CA TRP A 26 16.81 -13.87 2.93
C TRP A 26 15.55 -13.67 3.76
N GLY A 27 15.63 -13.00 4.91
CA GLY A 27 14.43 -12.73 5.73
C GLY A 27 13.37 -11.89 4.99
N ARG A 28 13.79 -10.93 4.16
CA ARG A 28 12.87 -10.06 3.41
C ARG A 28 12.34 -10.75 2.18
N GLN A 29 13.20 -11.49 1.49
CA GLN A 29 12.75 -12.32 0.38
C GLN A 29 11.78 -13.37 0.87
N HIS A 30 12.02 -14.01 2.02
CA HIS A 30 11.07 -14.92 2.64
C HIS A 30 9.74 -14.24 2.90
N LEU A 31 9.72 -13.06 3.53
CA LEU A 31 8.49 -12.30 3.77
C LEU A 31 7.68 -12.03 2.48
N LEU A 32 8.36 -11.70 1.38
CA LEU A 32 7.70 -11.32 0.12
C LEU A 32 7.32 -12.52 -0.77
N ASP A 33 8.05 -13.64 -0.69
CA ASP A 33 7.96 -14.75 -1.63
C ASP A 33 7.40 -16.04 -1.02
N ARG A 34 7.63 -16.29 0.29
CA ARG A 34 7.42 -17.61 0.90
C ARG A 34 6.65 -17.60 2.22
N ALA A 35 6.60 -16.47 2.91
CA ALA A 35 5.81 -16.34 4.12
C ALA A 35 4.33 -16.52 3.76
N VAL A 36 3.61 -17.32 4.53
CA VAL A 36 2.17 -17.45 4.42
C VAL A 36 1.56 -16.40 5.34
N TRP A 37 0.85 -15.44 4.76
CA TRP A 37 0.13 -14.41 5.49
C TRP A 37 -1.27 -14.31 4.92
N ASP A 38 -2.22 -14.10 5.82
CA ASP A 38 -3.60 -13.81 5.46
C ASP A 38 -3.68 -12.31 5.13
N ALA A 39 -3.80 -12.03 3.84
CA ALA A 39 -3.79 -10.68 3.32
C ALA A 39 -5.05 -9.90 3.72
N ASP A 40 -6.17 -10.59 3.99
CA ASP A 40 -7.42 -10.02 4.45
C ASP A 40 -7.37 -9.75 5.95
N ALA A 41 -6.83 -10.68 6.74
CA ALA A 41 -6.62 -10.45 8.17
C ALA A 41 -5.66 -9.27 8.43
N LEU A 42 -4.61 -9.10 7.62
CA LEU A 42 -3.72 -7.94 7.72
C LEU A 42 -4.42 -6.64 7.30
N ARG A 43 -5.28 -6.69 6.28
CA ARG A 43 -6.12 -5.56 5.88
C ARG A 43 -7.04 -5.15 7.01
N ASP A 44 -7.75 -6.09 7.61
CA ASP A 44 -8.67 -5.86 8.73
C ASP A 44 -7.96 -5.24 9.94
N PHE A 45 -6.78 -5.75 10.27
CA PHE A 45 -5.94 -5.16 11.31
C PHE A 45 -5.56 -3.71 10.98
N THR A 46 -5.11 -3.46 9.74
CA THR A 46 -4.69 -2.13 9.27
C THR A 46 -5.85 -1.14 9.29
N CYS A 47 -7.02 -1.56 8.80
CA CYS A 47 -8.24 -0.75 8.81
C CYS A 47 -8.60 -0.33 10.24
N ARG A 48 -8.69 -1.28 11.18
CA ARG A 48 -8.95 -0.97 12.60
C ARG A 48 -7.89 -0.05 13.20
N TYR A 49 -6.61 -0.32 12.95
CA TYR A 49 -5.51 0.48 13.47
C TYR A 49 -5.55 1.92 12.94
N VAL A 50 -5.76 2.11 11.65
CA VAL A 50 -5.82 3.43 11.00
C VAL A 50 -7.01 4.23 11.51
N ILE A 51 -8.21 3.63 11.53
CA ILE A 51 -9.42 4.29 12.01
C ILE A 51 -9.22 4.76 13.46
N ALA A 52 -8.84 3.84 14.36
CA ALA A 52 -8.64 4.16 15.77
C ALA A 52 -7.55 5.22 16.02
N ARG A 53 -6.58 5.37 15.10
CA ARG A 53 -5.44 6.28 15.28
C ARG A 53 -5.59 7.63 14.60
N LEU A 54 -6.48 7.72 13.60
CA LEU A 54 -6.86 8.96 12.93
C LEU A 54 -8.15 9.56 13.51
N GLU A 55 -8.86 8.82 14.37
CA GLU A 55 -9.90 9.35 15.25
C GLU A 55 -9.29 10.28 16.30
N ASP A 56 -9.25 11.60 16.03
CA ASP A 56 -8.72 12.60 16.99
C ASP A 56 -9.83 13.42 17.69
N GLY A 57 -11.05 12.89 17.79
CA GLY A 57 -12.18 13.62 18.40
C GLY A 57 -12.50 14.99 17.74
N GLY A 58 -11.86 15.30 16.62
CA GLY A 58 -11.94 16.55 15.88
C GLY A 58 -12.40 16.32 14.45
N ALA A 59 -12.90 17.39 13.82
CA ALA A 59 -13.57 17.34 12.54
C ALA A 59 -12.73 16.64 11.46
N GLY A 60 -13.12 15.44 11.06
CA GLY A 60 -12.66 14.79 9.85
C GLY A 60 -12.91 15.66 8.62
N ALA A 61 -12.39 15.24 7.47
CA ALA A 61 -12.44 16.03 6.24
C ALA A 61 -13.85 16.18 5.62
N GLY A 62 -14.85 15.51 6.21
CA GLY A 62 -16.21 15.42 5.72
C GLY A 62 -17.20 16.32 6.45
N PRO A 63 -18.46 16.36 5.98
CA PRO A 63 -19.52 17.18 6.58
C PRO A 63 -19.68 16.90 8.08
N GLY A 64 -19.85 17.97 8.87
CA GLY A 64 -20.02 17.86 10.32
C GLY A 64 -18.78 17.35 11.05
N GLY A 65 -17.62 17.27 10.37
CA GLY A 65 -16.40 16.76 10.95
C GLY A 65 -16.31 15.24 11.00
N ALA A 66 -17.02 14.54 10.12
CA ALA A 66 -16.80 13.11 9.92
C ALA A 66 -15.52 12.84 9.10
N GLY A 67 -14.87 11.70 9.31
CA GLY A 67 -13.87 11.23 8.35
C GLY A 67 -14.51 10.89 7.00
N VAL A 68 -13.70 10.85 5.94
CA VAL A 68 -14.14 10.58 4.58
C VAL A 68 -13.49 9.29 4.10
N LEU A 69 -14.32 8.40 3.55
CA LEU A 69 -13.86 7.26 2.78
C LEU A 69 -13.62 7.72 1.35
N VAL A 70 -12.36 7.62 0.90
CA VAL A 70 -11.96 7.91 -0.48
C VAL A 70 -11.73 6.59 -1.19
N VAL A 71 -12.37 6.42 -2.34
CA VAL A 71 -12.21 5.24 -3.20
C VAL A 71 -11.72 5.70 -4.55
N ASP A 72 -10.66 5.07 -5.04
CA ASP A 72 -10.02 5.40 -6.31
C ASP A 72 -9.40 4.14 -6.92
N GLU A 73 -9.42 4.03 -8.25
CA GLU A 73 -8.64 3.03 -8.95
C GLU A 73 -7.21 3.50 -9.20
N THR A 74 -6.23 2.62 -9.00
CA THR A 74 -4.83 2.90 -9.30
C THR A 74 -4.27 1.84 -10.24
N GLY A 75 -3.71 2.30 -11.36
CA GLY A 75 -2.99 1.44 -12.29
C GLY A 75 -1.49 1.39 -11.99
N PHE A 76 -0.97 0.18 -11.76
CA PHE A 76 0.45 -0.11 -11.57
C PHE A 76 1.06 -0.52 -12.91
N ALA A 77 1.89 0.36 -13.48
CA ALA A 77 2.57 0.09 -14.75
C ALA A 77 3.51 -1.10 -14.62
N GLU A 78 3.27 -2.13 -15.41
CA GLU A 78 4.04 -3.36 -15.39
C GLU A 78 4.45 -3.73 -16.81
N ARG A 79 5.68 -4.21 -16.96
CA ARG A 79 6.21 -4.67 -18.25
C ARG A 79 6.98 -5.96 -18.04
N GLY A 80 6.43 -7.05 -18.56
CA GLY A 80 7.06 -8.36 -18.54
C GLY A 80 6.02 -9.47 -18.66
N SER A 81 6.48 -10.67 -18.99
CA SER A 81 5.65 -11.88 -19.04
C SER A 81 5.49 -12.57 -17.68
N ALA A 82 6.19 -12.08 -16.65
CA ALA A 82 6.19 -12.65 -15.30
C ALA A 82 5.27 -11.90 -14.32
N SER A 83 4.67 -10.78 -14.74
CA SER A 83 3.80 -9.98 -13.88
C SER A 83 2.39 -10.57 -13.84
N ALA A 84 1.90 -10.89 -12.65
CA ALA A 84 0.55 -11.43 -12.45
C ALA A 84 -0.51 -10.32 -12.57
N GLY A 85 -1.70 -10.65 -13.09
CA GLY A 85 -2.83 -9.71 -13.17
C GLY A 85 -2.64 -8.54 -14.14
N VAL A 86 -1.62 -8.57 -15.00
CA VAL A 86 -1.33 -7.49 -15.95
C VAL A 86 -2.08 -7.69 -17.26
N ALA A 87 -2.83 -6.65 -17.65
CA ALA A 87 -3.50 -6.60 -18.94
C ALA A 87 -3.43 -5.18 -19.53
N ARG A 88 -3.84 -5.03 -20.79
CA ARG A 88 -4.04 -3.69 -21.37
C ARG A 88 -5.32 -3.09 -20.80
N GLN A 89 -5.19 -2.21 -19.82
CA GLN A 89 -6.31 -1.58 -19.11
C GLN A 89 -6.17 -0.06 -19.15
N TYR A 90 -7.28 0.65 -19.01
CA TYR A 90 -7.25 2.09 -18.80
C TYR A 90 -6.72 2.38 -17.40
N SER A 91 -5.74 3.27 -17.29
CA SER A 91 -5.22 3.77 -16.02
C SER A 91 -5.23 5.29 -16.06
N GLY A 92 -5.99 5.90 -15.15
CA GLY A 92 -5.99 7.35 -14.97
C GLY A 92 -4.59 7.86 -14.61
N ALA A 93 -3.87 7.14 -13.75
CA ALA A 93 -2.49 7.47 -13.34
C ALA A 93 -1.48 7.45 -14.50
N LEU A 94 -1.71 6.60 -15.51
CA LEU A 94 -0.86 6.52 -16.71
C LEU A 94 -1.40 7.34 -17.89
N GLY A 95 -2.60 7.91 -17.77
CA GLY A 95 -3.22 8.76 -18.78
C GLY A 95 -3.71 8.02 -20.03
N GLY A 96 -4.08 6.74 -19.93
CA GLY A 96 -4.56 5.98 -21.08
C GLY A 96 -4.53 4.47 -20.91
N VAL A 97 -4.49 3.74 -22.04
CA VAL A 97 -4.50 2.27 -22.06
C VAL A 97 -3.08 1.71 -22.18
N PHE A 98 -2.61 1.07 -21.11
CA PHE A 98 -1.27 0.50 -21.01
C PHE A 98 -1.32 -0.91 -20.43
N PRO A 99 -0.28 -1.74 -20.64
CA PRO A 99 -0.05 -2.90 -19.80
C PRO A 99 0.14 -2.43 -18.35
N CYS A 100 -0.83 -2.74 -17.51
CA CYS A 100 -0.79 -2.46 -16.09
C CYS A 100 -1.62 -3.50 -15.32
N GLN A 101 -1.39 -3.57 -14.02
CA GLN A 101 -2.36 -4.12 -13.09
C GLN A 101 -3.21 -2.96 -12.56
N VAL A 102 -4.51 -3.14 -12.38
CA VAL A 102 -5.40 -2.13 -11.79
C VAL A 102 -5.98 -2.68 -10.50
N GLY A 103 -5.81 -1.94 -9.41
CA GLY A 103 -6.48 -2.24 -8.14
C GLY A 103 -7.35 -1.06 -7.71
N VAL A 104 -8.47 -1.35 -7.04
CA VAL A 104 -9.30 -0.35 -6.37
C VAL A 104 -8.82 -0.23 -4.94
N MET A 105 -8.56 0.98 -4.49
CA MET A 105 -8.01 1.27 -3.17
C MET A 105 -9.01 2.10 -2.37
N ALA A 106 -9.13 1.81 -1.07
CA ALA A 106 -9.89 2.64 -0.15
C ALA A 106 -8.97 3.29 0.88
N ALA A 107 -9.11 4.60 1.07
CA ALA A 107 -8.40 5.37 2.08
C ALA A 107 -9.36 5.98 3.10
N TRP A 108 -8.96 5.98 4.37
CA TRP A 108 -9.61 6.75 5.40
C TRP A 108 -8.90 8.09 5.56
N ALA A 109 -9.62 9.18 5.36
CA ALA A 109 -9.10 10.55 5.45
C ALA A 109 -9.82 11.35 6.55
N THR A 110 -9.03 12.06 7.34
CA THR A 110 -9.49 12.90 8.46
C THR A 110 -8.75 14.24 8.43
N GLY A 111 -9.11 15.17 9.32
CA GLY A 111 -8.40 16.45 9.44
C GLY A 111 -6.93 16.31 9.88
N VAL A 112 -6.56 15.19 10.51
CA VAL A 112 -5.20 14.94 11.03
C VAL A 112 -4.33 14.10 10.09
N GLY A 113 -4.91 13.50 9.06
CA GLY A 113 -4.17 12.69 8.09
C GLY A 113 -5.02 11.67 7.36
N GLN A 114 -4.35 10.84 6.56
CA GLN A 114 -4.98 9.80 5.74
C GLN A 114 -4.10 8.57 5.59
N ALA A 115 -4.72 7.39 5.41
CA ALA A 115 -4.04 6.15 5.08
C ALA A 115 -4.95 5.16 4.35
N LEU A 116 -4.35 4.25 3.58
CA LEU A 116 -5.05 3.14 2.93
C LEU A 116 -5.57 2.15 3.98
N ILE A 117 -6.82 1.73 3.83
CA ILE A 117 -7.52 0.81 4.74
C ILE A 117 -8.03 -0.45 4.05
N ASP A 118 -8.19 -0.43 2.72
CA ASP A 118 -8.67 -1.57 1.95
C ASP A 118 -8.17 -1.57 0.51
N ARG A 119 -8.29 -2.73 -0.15
CA ARG A 119 -7.92 -2.94 -1.55
C ARG A 119 -8.77 -4.06 -2.17
N GLU A 120 -9.06 -3.94 -3.45
CA GLU A 120 -9.52 -5.01 -4.34
C GLU A 120 -8.60 -5.04 -5.57
N LEU A 121 -8.17 -6.22 -6.03
CA LEU A 121 -7.08 -6.39 -7.01
C LEU A 121 -7.52 -7.11 -8.30
#